data_AF-A0AB36PXQ8-F1
#
_entry.id   AF-A0AB36PXQ8-F1
#
_cell.length_a   1.000
_cell.length_b   1.000
_cell.length_c   1.000
_cell.angle_alpha   90.00
_cell.angle_beta   90.00
_cell.angle_gamma   90.00
#
_symmetry.space_group_name_H-M   'P 1'
#
loop_
_entity.id
_entity.type
_entity.pdbx_description
1 polymer ?
#
loop_
_entity_poly.entity_id
_entity_poly.type
_entity_poly.pdbx_seq_one_letter_code
_entity_poly.pdbx_strand_id
1 'polypeptide(L)' 'MTVGAQLVETIRAHENSGRGQARAKAIALLERVHIPAPDESFHRYPHQFSGGQKQRIAVALAIAETRAF' A
#
# COMPACT_ATOMS: atom_id res chain seq x y z
N MET A 1 -8.30 -3.83 -9.16
CA MET A 1 -8.09 -4.39 -7.81
C MET A 1 -8.02 -3.27 -6.78
N THR A 2 -8.10 -3.57 -5.48
CA THR A 2 -7.98 -2.55 -4.42
C THR A 2 -6.53 -2.10 -4.28
N VAL A 3 -6.31 -0.92 -3.68
CA VAL A 3 -4.97 -0.40 -3.39
C VAL A 3 -4.21 -1.33 -2.45
N GLY A 4 -4.90 -1.90 -1.45
CA GLY A 4 -4.30 -2.88 -0.55
C GLY A 4 -3.86 -4.16 -1.26
N ALA A 5 -4.61 -4.64 -2.24
CA ALA A 5 -4.21 -5.79 -3.04
C ALA A 5 -2.94 -5.51 -3.86
N GLN A 6 -2.84 -4.32 -4.48
CA GLN A 6 -1.64 -3.89 -5.21
C GLN A 6 -0.43 -3.84 -4.28
N LEU A 7 -0.55 -3.19 -3.13
CA LEU A 7 0.55 -3.11 -2.16
C LEU A 7 0.98 -4.49 -1.66
N VAL A 8 0.04 -5.37 -1.32
CA VAL A 8 0.35 -6.73 -0.87
C VAL A 8 1.06 -7.53 -1.96
N GLU A 9 0.64 -7.41 -3.22
CA GLU A 9 1.31 -8.04 -4.35
C GLU A 9 2.73 -7.52 -4.51
N THR A 10 2.92 -6.19 -4.54
CA THR A 10 4.24 -5.55 -4.68
C THR A 10 5.19 -5.96 -3.55
N ILE A 11 4.74 -5.90 -2.29
CA ILE A 11 5.55 -6.29 -1.12
C ILE A 11 5.99 -7.75 -1.23
N ARG A 12 5.06 -8.65 -1.59
CA ARG A 12 5.36 -10.08 -1.70
C ARG A 12 6.21 -10.44 -2.91
N ALA A 13 6.27 -9.58 -3.92
CA ALA A 13 7.15 -9.75 -5.06
C ALA A 13 8.61 -9.36 -4.74
N HIS A 14 8.82 -8.42 -3.82
CA HIS A 14 10.15 -7.87 -3.51
C HIS A 14 10.73 -8.38 -2.17
N GLU A 15 9.88 -8.94 -1.31
CA GLU A 15 10.23 -9.52 -0.02
C GLU A 15 9.65 -10.92 0.15
N ASN A 16 10.33 -11.79 0.90
CA ASN A 16 9.79 -13.10 1.33
C ASN A 16 8.78 -12.96 2.49
N SER A 17 7.78 -12.10 2.29
CA SER A 17 6.75 -11.77 3.28
C SER A 17 5.51 -12.67 3.13
N GLY A 18 5.06 -13.25 4.24
CA GLY A 18 3.77 -13.96 4.30
C GLY A 18 2.59 -13.00 4.10
N ARG A 19 1.42 -13.52 3.71
CA ARG A 19 0.23 -12.67 3.39
C ARG A 19 -0.18 -11.74 4.54
N GLY A 20 -0.15 -12.22 5.78
CA GLY A 20 -0.49 -11.41 6.97
C GLY A 20 0.51 -10.28 7.21
N GLN A 21 1.81 -10.57 7.09
CA GLN A 21 2.87 -9.57 7.22
C GLN A 21 2.80 -8.52 6.11
N ALA A 22 2.58 -8.95 4.86
CA ALA A 22 2.41 -8.04 3.74
C ALA A 22 1.20 -7.11 3.92
N ARG A 23 0.09 -7.61 4.48
CA ARG A 23 -1.07 -6.76 4.81
C ARG A 23 -0.70 -5.71 5.86
N ALA A 24 -0.04 -6.12 6.94
CA ALA A 24 0.36 -5.19 7.99
C ALA A 24 1.31 -4.10 7.46
N LYS A 25 2.30 -4.48 6.63
CA LYS A 25 3.20 -3.53 5.95
C LYS A 25 2.44 -2.60 5.00
N ALA A 26 1.50 -3.11 4.21
CA ALA A 26 0.69 -2.28 3.31
C ALA A 26 -0.11 -1.21 4.08
N ILE A 27 -0.70 -1.56 5.22
CA ILE A 27 -1.44 -0.62 6.08
C ILE A 27 -0.47 0.43 6.66
N ALA A 28 0.67 0.00 7.18
CA ALA A 28 1.70 0.91 7.69
C ALA A 28 2.23 1.87 6.60
N LEU A 29 2.36 1.41 5.35
CA LEU A 29 2.73 2.26 4.23
C LEU A 29 1.65 3.30 3.91
N LEU A 30 0.38 2.92 3.89
CA LEU A 30 -0.73 3.85 3.69
C LEU A 30 -0.78 4.92 4.80
N GLU A 31 -0.54 4.53 6.04
CA GLU A 31 -0.42 5.46 7.17
C GLU A 31 0.77 6.41 6.99
N ARG A 32 1.95 5.87 6.64
CA ARG A 32 3.18 6.64 6.41
C ARG A 32 3.04 7.67 5.30
N VAL A 33 2.29 7.36 4.24
CA VAL A 33 2.00 8.31 3.15
C VAL A 33 0.73 9.13 3.40
N HIS A 34 0.25 9.20 4.64
CA HIS A 34 -0.90 10.01 5.07
C HIS A 34 -2.15 9.77 4.22
N ILE A 35 -2.50 8.51 4.00
CA ILE A 35 -3.80 8.11 3.49
C ILE A 35 -4.77 8.00 4.68
N PRO A 36 -5.90 8.73 4.67
CA PRO A 36 -6.85 8.69 5.78
C PRO A 36 -7.48 7.31 5.92
N ALA A 37 -7.76 6.92 7.16
CA ALA A 37 -8.30 5.60 7.53
C ALA A 37 -7.58 4.45 6.79
N PRO A 38 -6.29 4.18 7.07
CA PRO A 38 -5.46 3.23 6.33
C PRO A 38 -6.10 1.83 6.18
N ASP A 39 -6.70 1.31 7.25
CA ASP A 39 -7.41 0.02 7.25
C ASP A 39 -8.60 0.00 6.29
N GLU A 40 -9.42 1.05 6.26
CA GLU A 40 -10.55 1.15 5.32
C GLU A 40 -10.05 1.40 3.89
N SER A 41 -9.06 2.27 3.75
CA SER A 41 -8.44 2.64 2.48
C SER A 41 -7.73 1.47 1.80
N PHE A 42 -7.23 0.50 2.57
CA PHE A 42 -6.71 -0.76 2.05
C PHE A 42 -7.73 -1.48 1.15
N HIS A 43 -9.02 -1.38 1.48
CA HIS A 43 -10.11 -2.03 0.74
C HIS A 43 -10.68 -1.18 -0.41
N ARG A 44 -10.21 0.07 -0.58
CA ARG A 44 -10.69 0.97 -1.63
C ARG A 44 -9.96 0.77 -2.96
N TYR A 45 -10.65 1.13 -4.04
CA TYR A 45 -10.13 1.11 -5.41
C TYR A 45 -9.46 2.45 -5.77
N PRO A 46 -8.48 2.47 -6.70
CA PRO A 46 -7.76 3.69 -7.07
C PRO A 46 -8.64 4.88 -7.49
N HIS A 47 -9.75 4.63 -8.18
CA HIS A 47 -10.67 5.69 -8.63
C HIS A 47 -11.44 6.37 -7.48
N GLN A 48 -11.43 5.80 -6.27
CA GLN A 48 -12.08 6.37 -5.10
C GLN A 48 -11.19 7.38 -4.37
N PHE A 49 -9.96 7.60 -4.81
CA PHE A 49 -9.00 8.53 -4.20
C PHE A 49 -8.86 9.82 -5.00
N SER A 50 -8.61 10.92 -4.30
CA SER A 50 -8.29 12.20 -4.93
C SER A 50 -6.96 12.13 -5.71
N GLY A 51 -6.70 13.11 -6.56
CA GLY A 51 -5.43 13.18 -7.32
C GLY A 51 -4.20 13.11 -6.42
N GLY A 52 -4.16 13.93 -5.36
CA GLY A 52 -3.05 13.94 -4.40
C GLY A 52 -2.93 12.65 -3.59
N GLN A 53 -4.05 11.99 -3.27
CA GLN A 53 -4.01 10.67 -2.62
C GLN A 53 -3.44 9.59 -3.55
N LYS A 54 -3.81 9.61 -4.84
CA LYS A 54 -3.24 8.69 -5.84
C LYS A 54 -1.72 8.86 -5.99
N GLN A 55 -1.22 10.08 -5.96
CA GLN A 55 0.23 10.34 -5.95
C GLN A 55 0.91 9.74 -4.73
N ARG A 56 0.32 9.91 -3.53
CA ARG A 56 0.86 9.32 -2.30
C ARG A 56 0.81 7.79 -2.30
N ILE A 57 -0.22 7.18 -2.89
CA ILE A 57 -0.28 5.73 -3.10
C ILE A 57 0.82 5.27 -4.07
N ALA A 58 1.10 6.02 -5.14
CA ALA A 58 2.22 5.70 -6.03
C ALA A 58 3.57 5.76 -5.30
N VAL A 59 3.76 6.73 -4.40
CA VAL A 59 4.94 6.79 -3.52
C VAL A 59 4.99 5.56 -2.60
N ALA A 60 3.88 5.15 -2.00
CA ALA A 60 3.83 3.94 -1.16
C ALA A 60 4.24 2.67 -1.92
N LEU A 61 3.81 2.54 -3.19
CA LEU A 61 4.21 1.44 -4.06
C LEU A 61 5.71 1.46 -4.36
N ALA A 62 6.27 2.61 -4.71
CA ALA A 62 7.72 2.75 -4.94
C ALA A 62 8.54 2.42 -3.70
N ILE A 63 8.05 2.80 -2.51
CA ILE A 63 8.67 2.43 -1.23
C ILE A 63 8.63 0.90 -1.03
N ALA A 64 7.50 0.25 -1.34
CA ALA A 64 7.33 -1.19 -1.21
C ALA A 64 8.26 -2.03 -2.13
N GLU A 65 8.78 -1.45 -3.21
CA GLU A 65 9.74 -2.12 -4.12
C GLU A 65 11.18 -2.10 -3.58
N THR A 66 11.49 -1.24 -2.62
CA THR A 66 12.84 -1.08 -2.08
C THR A 66 13.06 -2.06 -0.93
N ARG A 67 14.09 -2.92 -1.02
CA ARG A 67 14.47 -3.95 0.00
C ARG A 67 14.89 -3.43 1.38
N ALA A 68 14.62 -2.17 1.69
CA ALA A 68 15.03 -1.52 2.94
C ALA A 68 13.80 -1.14 3.78
N PHE A 69 12.94 -2.11 4.10
CA PHE A 69 11.82 -1.95 5.05
C PHE A 69 11.53 -3.20 5.88
#